data_AF-A0A382FJ15-F1
#
_entry.id   AF-A0A382FJ15-F1
#
_cell.length_a   1.000
_cell.length_b   1.000
_cell.length_c   1.000
_cell.angle_alpha   90.00
_cell.angle_beta   90.00
_cell.angle_gamma   90.00
#
_symmetry.space_group_name_H-M   'P 1'
#
loop_
_entity.id
_entity.type
_entity.pdbx_description
1 polymer ?
#
loop_
_entity_poly.entity_id
_entity_poly.type
_entity_poly.pdbx_seq_one_letter_code
_entity_poly.pdbx_strand_id
1 'polypeptide(L)' 'WVDLPSSAIKYVKRIEELIGAPVALLSTSPEREDTITVRDPFAD' A
#
# COMPACT_ATOMS: atom_id res chain seq x y z
N TRP A 1 -5.15 -1.01 -4.62
CA TRP A 1 -5.92 0.21 -4.29
C TRP A 1 -7.42 0.08 -4.43
N VAL A 2 -7.93 -0.72 -5.38
CA VAL A 2 -9.36 -0.79 -5.75
C VAL A 2 -10.26 -1.19 -4.57
N ASP A 3 -9.75 -1.95 -3.61
CA ASP A 3 -10.52 -2.46 -2.46
C ASP A 3 -10.43 -1.59 -1.19
N LEU A 4 -9.71 -0.47 -1.24
CA LEU A 4 -9.51 0.39 -0.06
C LEU A 4 -10.46 1.59 -0.05
N PRO A 5 -11.01 1.96 1.13
CA PRO A 5 -11.72 3.23 1.29
C PRO A 5 -10.87 4.42 0.85
N SER A 6 -11.52 5.44 0.27
CA SER A 6 -10.82 6.63 -0.25
C SER A 6 -9.98 7.37 0.81
N SER A 7 -10.39 7.34 2.08
CA SER A 7 -9.63 7.89 3.21
C SER A 7 -8.33 7.15 3.46
N ALA A 8 -8.34 5.81 3.39
CA ALA A 8 -7.16 4.98 3.56
C ALA A 8 -6.14 5.23 2.44
N ILE A 9 -6.62 5.33 1.19
CA ILE A 9 -5.75 5.67 0.05
C ILE A 9 -5.07 7.03 0.26
N LYS A 10 -5.81 8.06 0.70
CA LYS A 10 -5.25 9.39 0.99
C LYS A 10 -4.21 9.36 2.10
N TYR A 11 -4.45 8.57 3.15
CA TYR A 11 -3.52 8.42 4.26
C TYR A 11 -2.19 7.80 3.81
N VAL A 12 -2.24 6.71 3.03
CA VAL A 12 -1.03 6.06 2.53
C VAL A 12 -0.24 6.99 1.62
N LYS A 13 -0.91 7.70 0.69
CA LYS A 13 -0.25 8.70 -0.17
C LYS A 13 0.45 9.79 0.63
N ARG A 14 -0.16 10.25 1.73
CA ARG A 14 0.46 11.24 2.60
C ARG A 14 1.74 10.71 3.24
N ILE A 15 1.78 9.43 3.61
CA ILE A 15 3.01 8.80 4.14
C ILE A 15 4.08 8.74 3.06
N GLU A 16 3.74 8.30 1.84
CA GLU A 16 4.69 8.24 0.71
C GLU A 16 5.34 9.61 0.46
N GLU A 17 4.56 10.69 0.49
CA GLU A 17 5.07 12.07 0.37
C GLU A 17 6.04 12.46 1.50
N LEU A 18 5.74 12.06 2.74
CA LEU A 18 6.55 12.40 3.91
C LEU A 18 7.89 11.67 3.93
N ILE A 19 7.91 10.41 3.50
CA ILE A 19 9.12 9.57 3.51
C ILE A 19 9.88 9.61 2.18
N GLY A 20 9.28 10.16 1.13
CA GLY A 20 9.88 10.26 -0.21
C GLY A 20 10.04 8.90 -0.91
N ALA A 21 9.27 7.90 -0.53
CA ALA A 21 9.37 6.54 -1.06
C ALA A 21 7.97 5.92 -1.26
N PRO A 22 7.77 5.14 -2.34
CA PRO A 22 6.49 4.50 -2.63
C PRO A 22 6.27 3.25 -1.76
N VAL A 23 5.01 2.97 -1.46
CA VAL A 23 4.58 1.73 -0.81
C VAL A 23 4.45 0.63 -1.86
N ALA A 24 5.18 -0.47 -1.67
CA ALA A 24 5.09 -1.65 -2.53
C ALA A 24 4.01 -2.64 -2.06
N LEU A 25 3.88 -2.83 -0.75
CA LEU A 25 3.00 -3.82 -0.13
C LEU A 25 2.20 -3.20 1.03
N LEU A 26 0.94 -3.60 1.19
CA LEU A 26 0.09 -3.21 2.31
C LEU A 26 -0.61 -4.44 2.92
N SER A 27 -0.15 -4.87 4.10
CA SER A 27 -0.82 -5.92 4.88
C SER A 27 -2.03 -5.32 5.63
N THR A 28 -3.18 -5.99 5.53
CA THR A 28 -4.45 -5.53 6.11
C THR A 28 -4.95 -6.43 7.24
N SER A 29 -4.30 -7.58 7.46
CA SER A 29 -4.57 -8.50 8.55
C SER A 29 -3.30 -9.32 8.88
N PRO A 30 -3.31 -10.14 9.95
CA PRO A 30 -2.24 -11.09 10.25
C PRO A 30 -2.05 -12.20 9.20
N GLU A 31 -3.08 -12.49 8.42
CA GLU A 31 -3.06 -13.56 7.41
C GLU A 31 -2.24 -13.12 6.19
N ARG A 32 -1.53 -14.09 5.59
CA ARG A 32 -0.60 -13.80 4.49
C ARG A 32 -1.32 -13.28 3.25
N GLU A 33 -2.47 -13.87 2.97
CA GLU A 33 -3.29 -13.61 1.79
C GLU A 33 -3.96 -12.22 1.85
N ASP A 34 -4.08 -11.63 3.04
CA ASP A 34 -4.69 -10.31 3.28
C ASP A 34 -3.68 -9.17 3.04
N THR A 35 -2.91 -9.29 1.95
CA THR A 35 -1.90 -8.32 1.54
C THR A 35 -2.22 -7.76 0.15
N ILE A 36 -2.33 -6.45 0.06
CA ILE A 36 -2.51 -5.73 -1.20
C ILE A 36 -1.12 -5.46 -1.79
N THR A 37 -0.83 -6.06 -2.94
CA THR A 37 0.36 -5.70 -3.74
C THR A 37 0.04 -4.43 -4.52
N VAL A 38 0.68 -3.33 -4.14
CA VAL A 38 0.51 -2.01 -4.76
C VAL A 38 1.42 -1.87 -5.97
N ARG A 39 2.67 -2.27 -5.80
CA ARG A 39 3.69 -2.39 -6.83
C ARG A 39 4.50 -3.64 -6.50
N ASP A 40 4.76 -4.47 -7.49
CA ASP A 40 5.65 -5.61 -7.30
C ASP A 40 7.08 -5.07 -7.00
N PRO A 41 7.64 -5.35 -5.81
CA PRO A 41 8.97 -4.89 -5.45
C PRO A 41 10.09 -5.55 -6.25
N PHE A 42 9.79 -6.63 -6.99
CA PHE A 42 10.74 -7.37 -7.81
C PHE A 42 10.47 -7.25 -9.32
N ALA A 43 9.44 -6.50 -9.72
CA ALA A 43 9.24 -6.19 -11.13
C ALA A 43 10.23 -5.08 -11.55
N ASP A 44 11.03 -5.38 -12.59
CA ASP A 44 12.01 -4.49 -13.21
C ASP A 44 11.41 -3.13 -13.60
#